data_AF-R4LR24-F1
#
_entry.id   AF-R4LR24-F1
#
_cell.length_a   1.000
_cell.length_b   1.000
_cell.length_c   1.000
_cell.angle_alpha   90.00
_cell.angle_beta   90.00
_cell.angle_gamma   90.00
#
_symmetry.space_group_name_H-M   'P 1'
#
loop_
_entity.id
_entity.type
_entity.pdbx_description
1 polymer ?
#
loop_
_entity_poly.entity_id
_entity_poly.type
_entity_poly.pdbx_seq_one_letter_code
_entity_poly.pdbx_strand_id
1 'polypeptide(L)' 'MSSRADHRLLSTRGGTRRCDDLPVDAPGRVPWWPSPDVTLFAVMVHVLQDTSRHAGRADILREQLDGLTGTMPE' A
#
# COMPACT_ATOMS: atom_id res chain seq x y z
N MET A 1 -15.76 13.60 -37.88
CA MET A 1 -16.55 13.26 -36.68
C MET A 1 -16.06 11.92 -36.14
N SER A 2 -15.78 11.88 -34.83
CA SER A 2 -15.25 10.76 -34.01
C SER A 2 -13.89 10.19 -34.42
N SER A 3 -12.77 10.64 -33.85
CA SER A 3 -12.35 10.49 -32.44
C SER A 3 -12.43 9.05 -31.96
N ARG A 4 -11.35 8.31 -32.18
CA ARG A 4 -11.11 6.96 -31.64
C ARG A 4 -9.94 7.10 -30.67
N ALA A 5 -10.21 6.66 -29.44
CA ALA A 5 -9.40 6.86 -28.25
C ALA A 5 -7.90 6.55 -28.45
N ASP A 6 -7.07 7.57 -28.24
CA ASP A 6 -5.66 7.38 -27.91
C ASP A 6 -5.58 6.82 -26.48
N HIS A 7 -5.47 5.49 -26.39
CA HIS A 7 -5.11 4.78 -25.17
C HIS A 7 -3.65 5.10 -24.81
N ARG A 8 -3.48 6.26 -24.16
CA ARG A 8 -2.63 6.48 -22.99
C ARG A 8 -1.35 5.61 -22.95
N LEU A 9 -0.29 6.12 -23.59
CA LEU A 9 1.11 5.79 -23.27
C LEU A 9 1.38 6.12 -21.79
N LEU A 10 1.14 5.16 -20.89
CA LEU A 10 1.73 5.16 -19.56
C LEU A 10 3.17 4.65 -19.71
N SER A 11 4.08 5.61 -19.89
CA SER A 11 5.52 5.41 -19.84
C SER A 11 5.92 4.79 -18.48
N THR A 12 6.08 3.47 -18.43
CA THR A 12 6.71 2.77 -17.32
C THR A 12 8.22 2.92 -17.43
N ARG A 13 8.78 3.97 -16.83
CA ARG A 13 10.24 4.10 -16.67
C ARG A 13 10.85 3.22 -15.58
N GLY A 14 10.11 2.28 -15.00
CA GLY A 14 10.62 1.33 -14.01
C GLY A 14 9.97 -0.04 -14.17
N GLY A 15 10.79 -1.08 -14.39
CA GLY A 15 10.33 -2.47 -14.35
C GLY A 15 9.89 -2.89 -12.94
N THR A 16 9.13 -3.98 -12.82
CA THR A 16 8.77 -4.58 -11.53
C THR A 16 10.01 -5.23 -10.92
N ARG A 17 10.34 -4.86 -9.68
CA ARG A 17 11.37 -5.52 -8.86
C ARG A 17 10.73 -5.95 -7.55
N ARG A 18 11.19 -7.05 -6.95
CA ARG A 18 10.70 -7.42 -5.62
C ARG A 18 11.29 -6.47 -4.60
N CYS A 19 10.56 -6.23 -3.51
CA CYS A 19 11.07 -5.44 -2.39
C CYS A 19 12.34 -6.06 -1.80
N ASP A 20 12.41 -7.39 -1.76
CA ASP A 20 13.57 -8.13 -1.23
C ASP A 20 14.86 -7.93 -2.05
N ASP A 21 14.73 -7.49 -3.31
CA ASP A 21 15.86 -7.22 -4.22
C ASP A 21 16.39 -5.78 -4.09
N LEU A 22 15.80 -4.95 -3.21
CA LEU A 22 16.09 -3.52 -3.10
C LEU A 22 16.61 -3.16 -1.71
N PRO A 23 17.60 -2.26 -1.62
CA PRO A 23 17.99 -1.70 -0.34
C PRO A 23 16.86 -0.80 0.20
N VAL A 24 16.81 -0.66 1.52
CA VAL A 24 15.74 0.06 2.22
C VAL A 24 15.67 1.56 1.89
N ASP A 25 16.79 2.13 1.46
CA ASP A 25 16.93 3.51 0.99
C ASP A 25 16.72 3.66 -0.54
N ALA A 26 16.34 2.59 -1.25
CA ALA A 26 16.09 2.63 -2.68
C ALA A 26 15.07 3.72 -3.04
N PRO A 27 15.38 4.61 -4.00
CA PRO A 27 14.49 5.71 -4.36
C PRO A 27 13.29 5.22 -5.16
N GLY A 28 12.13 5.81 -4.89
CA GLY A 28 10.87 5.60 -5.58
C GLY A 28 10.12 6.92 -5.72
N ARG A 29 9.08 6.92 -6.58
CA ARG A 29 8.26 8.12 -6.83
C ARG A 29 6.77 7.81 -6.75
N VAL A 30 6.05 8.53 -5.89
CA VAL A 30 4.61 8.42 -5.68
C VAL A 30 3.93 9.76 -6.01
N PRO A 31 3.46 9.96 -7.27
CA PRO A 31 3.07 11.27 -7.78
C PRO A 31 1.92 11.99 -7.06
N TRP A 32 1.09 11.26 -6.31
CA TRP A 32 -0.09 11.81 -5.61
C TRP A 32 0.16 12.06 -4.12
N TRP A 33 1.36 11.78 -3.62
CA TRP A 33 1.74 12.11 -2.24
C TRP A 33 2.26 13.54 -2.14
N PRO A 34 2.10 14.21 -0.97
CA PRO A 34 2.64 15.55 -0.74
C PRO A 34 4.16 15.65 -0.97
N SER A 35 4.90 14.60 -0.65
CA SER A 35 6.32 14.42 -1.02
C SER A 35 6.42 13.28 -2.02
N PRO A 36 6.56 13.56 -3.33
CA PRO A 36 6.54 12.53 -4.35
C PRO A 36 7.76 11.62 -4.34
N ASP A 37 8.93 12.15 -3.98
CA ASP A 37 10.17 11.37 -3.91
C ASP A 37 10.27 10.71 -2.52
N VAL A 38 10.40 9.39 -2.50
CA VAL A 38 10.35 8.56 -1.29
C VAL A 38 11.36 7.43 -1.35
N THR A 39 11.66 6.83 -0.21
CA THR A 39 12.44 5.59 -0.13
C THR A 39 11.52 4.38 0.01
N LEU A 40 12.04 3.19 -0.29
CA LEU A 40 11.34 1.92 -0.01
C LEU A 40 10.88 1.84 1.45
N PHE A 41 11.72 2.27 2.40
CA PHE A 41 11.37 2.37 3.81
C PHE A 41 10.08 3.14 4.07
N ALA A 42 9.97 4.36 3.51
CA ALA A 42 8.81 5.21 3.73
C ALA A 42 7.52 4.56 3.19
N VAL A 43 7.62 3.88 2.04
CA VAL A 43 6.50 3.14 1.46
C VAL A 43 6.13 1.93 2.34
N MET A 44 7.10 1.18 2.84
CA MET A 44 6.83 0.02 3.70
C MET A 44 6.16 0.42 5.01
N VAL A 45 6.60 1.51 5.65
CA VAL A 45 5.96 2.05 6.86
C VAL A 45 4.51 2.47 6.58
N HIS A 46 4.26 3.12 5.44
CA HIS A 46 2.91 3.49 5.03
C HIS A 46 1.99 2.27 4.86
N VAL A 47 2.44 1.25 4.13
CA VAL A 47 1.67 0.00 3.91
C VAL A 47 1.44 -0.74 5.22
N LEU A 48 2.44 -0.78 6.11
CA LEU A 48 2.30 -1.40 7.43
C LEU A 48 1.20 -0.70 8.24
N GLN A 49 1.25 0.63 8.30
CA GLN A 49 0.24 1.42 9.02
C GLN A 49 -1.17 1.20 8.47
N ASP A 50 -1.31 1.20 7.14
CA ASP A 50 -2.62 0.95 6.49
C ASP A 50 -3.11 -0.47 6.78
N THR A 51 -2.21 -1.45 6.75
CA THR A 51 -2.52 -2.85 7.10
C THR A 51 -3.00 -2.96 8.54
N SER A 52 -2.31 -2.33 9.50
CA SER A 52 -2.73 -2.32 10.91
C SER A 52 -4.10 -1.66 11.12
N ARG A 53 -4.40 -0.58 10.38
CA ARG A 53 -5.72 0.07 10.43
C ARG A 53 -6.82 -0.84 9.89
N HIS A 54 -6.55 -1.58 8.82
CA HIS A 54 -7.49 -2.57 8.29
C HIS A 54 -7.68 -3.76 9.23
N ALA A 55 -6.60 -4.26 9.81
CA ALA A 55 -6.65 -5.33 10.80
C ALA A 55 -7.50 -4.93 12.02
N GLY A 56 -7.33 -3.73 12.55
CA GLY A 56 -8.18 -3.24 13.65
C GLY A 56 -9.66 -3.13 13.28
N ARG A 57 -10.00 -2.76 12.04
CA ARG A 57 -11.41 -2.78 11.57
C ARG A 57 -11.95 -4.19 11.46
N ALA A 58 -11.14 -5.12 10.97
CA ALA A 58 -11.53 -6.53 10.89
C ALA A 58 -11.70 -7.13 12.29
N ASP A 59 -10.90 -6.70 13.26
CA ASP A 59 -11.00 -7.15 14.65
C ASP A 59 -12.33 -6.74 15.28
N ILE A 60 -12.79 -5.50 15.08
CA ILE A 60 -14.13 -5.07 15.56
C ILE A 60 -15.24 -5.97 14.99
N LEU A 61 -15.15 -6.34 13.71
CA LEU A 61 -16.15 -7.24 13.10
C LEU A 61 -16.06 -8.66 13.66
N ARG A 62 -14.85 -9.14 13.95
CA ARG A 62 -14.64 -10.42 14.63
C ARG A 62 -15.27 -10.39 16.02
N GLU A 63 -14.97 -9.38 16.84
CA GLU A 63 -15.50 -9.21 18.20
C GLU A 63 -17.04 -9.17 18.24
N GLN A 64 -17.66 -8.56 17.22
CA GLN A 64 -19.13 -8.55 17.10
C GLN A 64 -19.71 -9.92 16.74
N LEU A 65 -18.95 -10.76 16.03
CA LEU A 65 -19.40 -12.08 15.59
C LEU A 65 -19.25 -13.14 16.68
N ASP A 66 -18.14 -13.10 17.44
CA ASP A 66 -17.84 -14.08 18.50
C ASP A 66 -18.22 -13.61 19.91
N GLY A 67 -18.47 -12.29 20.10
CA GLY A 67 -18.77 -11.69 21.40
C GLY A 67 -17.56 -11.58 22.33
N LEU A 68 -16.34 -11.85 21.84
CA LEU A 68 -15.10 -11.87 22.61
C LEU A 68 -14.22 -10.67 22.26
N THR A 69 -13.99 -9.79 23.23
CA THR A 69 -13.12 -8.62 23.06
C THR A 69 -11.64 -9.00 23.17
N GLY A 70 -10.83 -8.46 22.25
CA GLY A 70 -9.39 -8.69 22.19
C GLY A 70 -9.01 -10.14 21.84
N THR A 71 -7.73 -10.46 22.03
CA THR A 71 -7.20 -11.82 21.84
C THR A 71 -7.09 -12.48 23.21
N MET A 72 -8.23 -12.85 23.80
CA MET A 72 -8.21 -13.65 25.03
C MET A 72 -7.51 -14.99 24.70
N PRO A 73 -6.32 -15.28 25.24
CA PRO A 73 -5.78 -16.63 25.17
C PRO A 73 -6.57 -17.47 26.18
N GLU A 74 -6.97 -18.66 25.77
CA GLU A 74 -7.52 -19.66 26.70
C GLU A 74 -6.46 -20.11 27.71
#